data_AF-A0A953PJ18-F1
#
_entry.id   AF-A0A953PJ18-F1
#
_cell.length_a   1.000
_cell.length_b   1.000
_cell.length_c   1.000
_cell.angle_alpha   90.00
_cell.angle_beta   90.00
_cell.angle_gamma   90.00
#
_symmetry.space_group_name_H-M   'P 1'
#
loop_
_entity.id
_entity.type
_entity.pdbx_description
1 polymer ?
#
loop_
_entity_poly.entity_id
_entity_poly.type
_entity_poly.pdbx_seq_one_letter_code
_entity_poly.pdbx_strand_id
1 'polypeptide(L)' 'MSVPGMIDRLRTIATTIAATAVGIINVATRRGESAIELKAGEAAPDFSLPASDGRTYRLRDLAGHVVAIAWFPKAFTGG' A
#
# COMPACT_ATOMS: atom_id res chain seq x y z
N MET A 1 5.70 22.75 44.07
CA MET A 1 5.34 21.60 43.21
C MET A 1 4.14 22.02 42.36
N SER A 2 4.37 22.60 41.18
CA SER A 2 3.28 23.16 40.36
C SER A 2 2.54 22.02 39.68
N VAL A 3 1.23 21.94 39.94
CA VAL A 3 0.32 21.01 39.28
C VAL A 3 0.22 21.40 37.79
N PRO A 4 0.37 20.46 36.84
CA PRO A 4 0.23 20.78 35.41
C PRO A 4 -1.13 21.43 35.14
N GLY A 5 -1.13 22.53 34.37
CA GLY A 5 -2.30 23.36 34.13
C GLY A 5 -3.41 22.65 33.35
N MET A 6 -4.65 23.08 33.57
CA MET A 6 -5.86 22.59 32.88
C MET A 6 -5.70 22.54 31.35
N ILE A 7 -4.95 23.49 30.78
CA ILE A 7 -4.73 23.64 29.33
C ILE A 7 -3.93 22.48 28.75
N ASP A 8 -2.95 21.95 29.46
CA ASP A 8 -2.12 20.83 28.97
C ASP A 8 -2.92 19.53 28.96
N ARG A 9 -3.78 19.32 29.97
CA ARG A 9 -4.69 18.16 30.03
C ARG A 9 -5.71 18.17 28.88
N LEU A 10 -6.24 19.34 28.54
CA LEU A 10 -7.17 19.50 27.42
C LEU A 10 -6.52 19.19 26.06
N ARG A 11 -5.27 19.62 25.87
CA ARG A 11 -4.49 19.31 24.66
C ARG A 11 -4.22 17.82 24.56
N THR A 12 -3.79 17.18 25.64
CA THR A 12 -3.54 15.72 25.66
C THR A 12 -4.79 14.92 25.30
N ILE A 13 -5.95 15.25 25.89
CA ILE A 13 -7.21 14.57 25.59
C ILE A 13 -7.61 14.74 24.12
N ALA A 14 -7.51 15.96 23.60
CA ALA A 14 -7.83 16.24 22.19
C ALA A 14 -6.91 15.46 21.23
N THR A 15 -5.61 15.36 21.53
CA THR A 15 -4.67 14.57 20.72
C THR A 15 -4.98 13.08 20.76
N THR A 16 -5.33 12.52 21.93
CA THR A 16 -5.70 11.10 22.03
C THR A 16 -6.97 10.78 21.24
N ILE A 17 -8.00 11.64 21.35
CA ILE A 17 -9.25 11.46 20.59
C ILE A 17 -8.99 11.49 19.08
N ALA A 18 -8.19 12.45 18.61
CA ALA A 18 -7.84 12.56 17.20
C ALA A 18 -7.07 11.32 16.70
N ALA A 19 -6.07 10.84 17.46
CA ALA A 19 -5.30 9.66 17.10
C ALA A 19 -6.16 8.39 17.07
N THR A 20 -7.05 8.21 18.04
CA THR A 20 -7.98 7.07 18.07
C THR A 20 -8.99 7.14 16.92
N ALA A 21 -9.51 8.32 16.58
CA ALA A 21 -10.41 8.50 15.45
C ALA A 21 -9.73 8.13 14.12
N VAL A 22 -8.49 8.58 13.89
CA VAL A 22 -7.71 8.21 12.70
C VAL A 22 -7.45 6.69 12.65
N GLY A 23 -7.11 6.08 13.78
CA GLY A 23 -6.95 4.62 13.89
C GLY A 23 -8.21 3.85 13.52
N ILE A 24 -9.37 4.27 14.04
CA ILE A 24 -10.67 3.66 13.74
C ILE A 24 -11.03 3.85 12.26
N ILE A 25 -10.82 5.04 11.71
CA ILE A 25 -11.08 5.31 10.29
C ILE A 25 -10.23 4.38 9.43
N ASN A 26 -8.92 4.26 9.68
CA ASN A 26 -8.05 3.38 8.89
C ASN A 26 -8.43 1.89 8.98
N VAL A 27 -8.93 1.43 10.13
CA VAL A 27 -9.43 0.05 10.28
C VAL A 27 -10.75 -0.14 9.54
N ALA A 28 -11.68 0.81 9.67
CA ALA A 28 -12.99 0.76 9.03
C ALA A 28 -12.94 0.95 7.51
N THR A 29 -11.95 1.69 7.00
CA THR A 29 -11.74 1.93 5.57
C THR A 29 -10.73 0.99 4.93
N ARG A 30 -10.29 -0.09 5.62
CA ARG A 30 -9.57 -1.18 4.95
C ARG A 30 -10.46 -1.72 3.84
N ARG A 31 -10.25 -1.21 2.62
CA ARG A 31 -10.85 -1.73 1.42
C ARG A 31 -10.34 -3.16 1.33
N GLY A 32 -11.22 -4.13 1.56
CA GLY A 32 -10.94 -5.51 1.21
C GLY A 32 -10.53 -5.50 -0.24
N GLU A 33 -9.25 -5.73 -0.48
CA GLU A 33 -8.72 -5.84 -1.82
C GLU A 33 -9.41 -7.06 -2.41
N SER A 34 -10.28 -6.85 -3.40
CA SER A 34 -10.87 -7.96 -4.13
C SER A 34 -9.70 -8.74 -4.74
N ALA A 35 -9.30 -9.82 -4.10
CA ALA A 35 -8.22 -10.65 -4.58
C ALA A 35 -8.67 -11.23 -5.93
N ILE A 36 -8.08 -10.73 -7.01
CA ILE A 36 -8.19 -11.35 -8.31
C ILE A 36 -7.40 -12.64 -8.21
N GLU A 37 -8.11 -13.76 -8.08
CA GLU A 37 -7.50 -15.09 -8.08
C GLU A 37 -7.08 -15.42 -9.52
N LEU A 38 -5.77 -15.48 -9.75
CA LEU A 38 -5.22 -15.89 -11.05
C LEU A 38 -5.30 -17.41 -11.18
N LYS A 39 -5.83 -17.89 -12.30
CA LYS A 39 -5.92 -19.32 -12.61
C LYS A 39 -5.08 -19.66 -13.84
N ALA A 40 -4.49 -20.85 -13.84
CA ALA A 40 -3.73 -21.33 -14.99
C ALA A 40 -4.63 -21.44 -16.23
N GLY A 41 -4.13 -20.98 -17.38
CA GLY A 41 -4.85 -20.97 -18.65
C GLY A 41 -5.71 -19.72 -18.87
N GLU A 42 -5.97 -18.91 -17.84
CA GLU A 42 -6.59 -17.60 -18.04
C GLU A 42 -5.57 -16.59 -18.58
N ALA A 43 -6.04 -15.66 -19.41
CA ALA A 43 -5.21 -14.57 -19.89
C ALA A 43 -4.76 -13.70 -18.71
N ALA A 44 -3.45 -13.45 -18.62
CA ALA A 44 -2.91 -12.56 -17.61
C ALA A 44 -3.48 -11.13 -17.79
N PRO A 45 -3.94 -10.46 -16.72
CA PRO A 45 -4.42 -9.09 -16.79
C PRO A 45 -3.34 -8.16 -17.32
N ASP A 46 -3.72 -7.23 -18.20
CA ASP A 46 -2.78 -6.23 -18.71
C ASP A 46 -2.37 -5.27 -17.60
N PHE A 47 -1.10 -4.90 -17.58
CA PHE A 47 -0.54 -3.92 -16.66
C PHE A 47 0.52 -3.08 -17.36
N SER A 48 0.84 -1.94 -16.77
CA SER A 48 1.85 -1.00 -17.26
C SER A 48 2.76 -0.60 -16.12
N LEU A 49 4.07 -0.78 -16.27
CA LEU A 49 5.06 -0.48 -15.23
C LEU A 49 6.19 0.39 -15.78
N PRO A 50 6.63 1.43 -15.05
CA PRO A 50 7.85 2.14 -15.36
C PRO A 50 9.06 1.24 -15.08
N ALA A 51 10.07 1.31 -15.93
CA ALA A 51 11.33 0.61 -15.78
C ALA A 51 12.49 1.57 -15.47
N SER A 52 13.61 1.02 -15.02
CA SER A 52 14.80 1.79 -14.64
C SER A 52 15.51 2.48 -15.82
N ASP A 53 15.18 2.09 -17.05
CA ASP A 53 15.67 2.72 -18.28
C ASP A 53 14.84 3.95 -18.69
N GLY A 54 13.85 4.36 -17.88
CA GLY A 54 12.96 5.48 -18.15
C GLY A 54 11.82 5.17 -19.10
N ARG A 55 11.72 3.93 -19.62
CA ARG A 55 10.60 3.49 -20.45
C ARG A 55 9.46 2.97 -19.59
N THR A 56 8.26 2.94 -20.15
CA THR A 56 7.12 2.23 -19.57
C THR A 56 6.84 1.01 -20.42
N TYR A 57 6.74 -0.16 -19.79
CA TYR A 57 6.43 -1.41 -20.44
C TYR A 57 5.00 -1.83 -20.13
N ARG A 58 4.27 -2.30 -21.15
CA ARG A 58 2.95 -2.91 -20.99
C ARG A 58 3.03 -4.39 -21.30
N LEU A 59 2.26 -5.21 -20.58
CA LEU A 59 2.26 -6.65 -20.82
C LEU A 59 1.86 -6.97 -22.27
N ARG A 60 0.87 -6.26 -22.81
CA ARG A 60 0.42 -6.43 -24.22
C ARG A 60 1.53 -6.24 -25.25
N ASP A 61 2.54 -5.41 -24.96
CA ASP A 61 3.64 -5.12 -25.89
C ASP A 61 4.62 -6.30 -25.98
N LEU A 62 4.55 -7.25 -25.04
CA LEU A 62 5.37 -8.46 -24.96
C LEU A 62 4.65 -9.70 -25.49
N ALA A 63 3.52 -9.54 -26.18
CA ALA A 63 2.77 -10.66 -26.76
C ALA A 63 3.68 -11.55 -27.64
N GLY A 64 3.47 -12.87 -27.57
CA GLY A 64 4.30 -13.85 -28.28
C GLY A 64 5.61 -14.22 -27.57
N HIS A 65 5.93 -13.59 -26.44
CA HIS A 65 7.11 -13.91 -25.63
C HIS A 65 6.68 -14.61 -24.33
N VAL A 66 7.57 -15.45 -23.79
CA VAL A 66 7.41 -16.00 -22.45
C VAL A 66 7.89 -14.95 -21.44
N VAL A 67 7.02 -14.59 -20.49
CA VAL A 67 7.27 -13.55 -19.49
C VAL A 67 7.18 -14.17 -18.09
N ALA A 68 8.20 -13.94 -17.26
CA ALA A 68 8.19 -14.31 -15.85
C ALA A 68 7.98 -13.04 -14.99
N ILE A 69 7.03 -13.11 -14.05
CA ILE A 69 6.73 -12.01 -13.12
C ILE A 69 7.15 -12.43 -11.71
N ALA A 70 8.02 -11.64 -11.09
CA ALA A 70 8.48 -11.86 -9.72
C ALA A 70 8.21 -10.63 -8.87
N TRP A 71 7.58 -10.84 -7.71
CA TRP A 71 7.29 -9.79 -6.73
C TRP A 71 8.20 -9.95 -5.51
N PHE A 72 8.81 -8.86 -5.07
CA PHE A 72 9.61 -8.82 -3.85
C PHE A 72 9.44 -7.44 -3.19
N PRO A 73 9.61 -7.31 -1.86
CA PRO A 73 9.28 -6.08 -1.14
C PRO A 73 10.11 -4.86 -1.58
N LYS A 74 11.40 -5.06 -1.82
CA LYS A 74 12.33 -4.01 -2.19
C LYS A 74 13.56 -4.57 -2.89
N ALA A 75 14.03 -3.87 -3.93
CA ALA A 75 15.25 -4.25 -4.63
C ALA A 75 16.49 -3.91 -3.80
N PHE A 76 17.57 -4.64 -4.03
CA PHE A 76 18.89 -4.36 -3.43
C PHE A 76 18.92 -4.40 -1.90
N THR A 77 18.12 -5.27 -1.26
CA THR A 77 18.19 -5.55 0.18
C THR A 77 18.67 -6.98 0.44
N GLY A 78 19.39 -7.20 1.54
CA GLY A 78 19.56 -8.55 2.10
C GLY A 78 18.20 -9.05 2.60
N GLY A 79 17.88 -10.31 2.32
CA GLY A 79 16.61 -10.95 2.72
C GLY A 79 16.43 -11.05 4.22
#